data_AF-A0A0E4A4S1-F1
#
_entry.id   AF-A0A0E4A4S1-F1
#
_cell.length_a   1.000
_cell.length_b   1.000
_cell.length_c   1.000
_cell.angle_alpha   90.00
_cell.angle_beta   90.00
_cell.angle_gamma   90.00
#
_symmetry.space_group_name_H-M   'P 1'
#
loop_
_entity.id
_entity.type
_entity.pdbx_description
1 polymer ?
#
loop_
_entity_poly.entity_id
_entity_poly.type
_entity_poly.pdbx_seq_one_letter_code
_entity_poly.pdbx_strand_id
1 'polypeptide(L)'
;MKWNTPTETGWFVNLAEGGSAVSIFDPSGSVQGELIPAPDDELESVSGGRKRKSSTAEQDRPRLAFRKGRPASLRLSDGTIGTLIDQRPKAMRRKNKLCEVDIAGRRYLFVHSSGRKATARRDGIALAHMERGRWSGRSIVTRRTLTATDTLDECVLTLFQKVVTPGRTGAFDQVLTDLSNI
;
A
#
# COMPACT_ATOMS: atom_id res chain seq x y z
N MET A 1 6.50 -11.25 4.60
CA MET A 1 6.18 -10.18 5.59
C MET A 1 5.05 -10.69 6.46
N LYS A 2 5.02 -10.49 7.79
CA LYS A 2 3.74 -10.65 8.52
C LYS A 2 3.00 -9.32 8.38
N TRP A 3 2.30 -9.15 7.27
CA TRP A 3 1.61 -7.90 6.93
C TRP A 3 0.53 -7.52 7.96
N ASN A 4 -0.03 -8.51 8.64
CA ASN A 4 -0.97 -8.37 9.75
C ASN A 4 -0.34 -8.09 11.13
N THR A 5 0.99 -8.01 11.28
CA THR A 5 1.55 -7.62 12.58
C THR A 5 1.36 -6.13 12.80
N PRO A 6 1.16 -5.69 14.05
CA PRO A 6 1.21 -4.29 14.42
C PRO A 6 2.49 -3.58 13.97
N THR A 7 2.36 -2.28 13.72
CA THR A 7 3.45 -1.30 13.68
C THR A 7 3.91 -0.99 15.11
N GLU A 8 4.96 -0.17 15.25
CA GLU A 8 5.45 0.28 16.56
C GLU A 8 4.40 1.10 17.33
N THR A 9 3.46 1.76 16.63
CA THR A 9 2.35 2.50 17.25
C THR A 9 1.11 1.64 17.47
N GLY A 10 1.15 0.33 17.22
CA GLY A 10 0.03 -0.59 17.43
C GLY A 10 -0.94 -0.72 16.25
N TRP A 11 -0.84 0.13 15.22
CA TRP A 11 -1.66 0.06 14.02
C TRP A 11 -1.34 -1.15 13.15
N PHE A 12 -2.32 -1.71 12.46
CA PHE A 12 -2.11 -2.86 11.59
C PHE A 12 -3.06 -2.84 10.39
N VAL A 13 -2.83 -3.76 9.44
CA VAL A 13 -3.69 -3.94 8.27
C VAL A 13 -4.17 -5.39 8.20
N ASN A 14 -5.39 -5.60 7.69
CA ASN A 14 -5.91 -6.93 7.35
C ASN A 14 -6.53 -6.91 5.94
N LEU A 15 -6.75 -8.09 5.36
CA LEU A 15 -7.61 -8.20 4.20
C LEU A 15 -9.06 -8.04 4.67
N ALA A 16 -9.82 -7.23 3.93
CA ALA A 16 -11.25 -7.14 4.13
C ALA A 16 -11.92 -8.50 3.87
N GLU A 17 -13.08 -8.70 4.47
CA GLU A 17 -13.90 -9.89 4.21
C GLU A 17 -14.22 -9.98 2.70
N GLY A 18 -13.93 -11.14 2.09
CA GLY A 18 -14.01 -11.32 0.63
C GLY A 18 -12.74 -10.97 -0.16
N GLY A 19 -11.69 -10.45 0.49
CA GLY A 19 -10.35 -10.29 -0.10
C GLY A 19 -10.20 -9.20 -1.16
N SER A 20 -11.19 -8.32 -1.29
CA SER A 20 -11.25 -7.27 -2.32
C SER A 20 -10.65 -5.92 -1.88
N ALA A 21 -10.32 -5.76 -0.60
CA ALA A 21 -9.74 -4.53 -0.05
C ALA A 21 -8.74 -4.83 1.09
N VAL A 22 -7.96 -3.81 1.48
CA VAL A 22 -7.10 -3.83 2.66
C VAL A 22 -7.69 -2.89 3.72
N SER A 23 -8.13 -3.44 4.84
CA SER A 23 -8.61 -2.68 5.99
C SER A 23 -7.46 -2.27 6.90
N ILE A 24 -7.52 -1.04 7.41
CA ILE A 24 -6.51 -0.42 8.28
C ILE A 24 -7.16 -0.25 9.66
N PHE A 25 -6.47 -0.73 10.68
CA PHE A 25 -6.96 -0.76 12.05
C PHE A 25 -6.06 0.08 12.95
N ASP A 26 -6.69 0.82 13.86
CA ASP A 26 -5.99 1.49 14.95
C ASP A 26 -5.59 0.49 16.07
N PRO A 27 -4.86 0.94 17.11
CA PRO A 27 -4.42 0.06 18.19
C PRO A 27 -5.55 -0.53 19.04
N SER A 28 -6.75 0.06 19.00
CA SER A 28 -7.95 -0.47 19.67
C SER A 28 -8.62 -1.59 18.87
N GLY A 29 -8.21 -1.78 17.60
CA GLY A 29 -8.83 -2.71 16.67
C GLY A 29 -10.02 -2.10 15.92
N SER A 30 -10.22 -0.78 15.98
CA SER A 30 -11.26 -0.10 15.21
C SER A 30 -10.78 0.14 13.78
N VAL A 31 -11.65 -0.09 12.79
CA VAL A 31 -11.35 0.22 11.38
C VAL A 31 -11.31 1.73 11.20
N GLN A 32 -10.19 2.23 10.66
CA GLN A 32 -10.00 3.64 10.36
C GLN A 32 -10.02 3.94 8.86
N GLY A 33 -9.76 2.94 8.03
CA GLY A 33 -9.95 3.07 6.60
C GLY A 33 -9.77 1.78 5.83
N GLU A 34 -10.12 1.83 4.56
CA GLU A 34 -10.05 0.72 3.63
C GLU A 34 -9.44 1.18 2.33
N LEU A 35 -8.40 0.49 1.90
CA LEU A 35 -7.76 0.70 0.61
C LEU A 35 -8.34 -0.29 -0.40
N ILE A 36 -9.03 0.25 -1.40
CA ILE A 36 -9.76 -0.49 -2.42
C ILE A 36 -9.01 -0.31 -3.75
N PRO A 37 -8.62 -1.39 -4.44
CA PRO A 37 -7.97 -1.28 -5.74
C PRO A 37 -8.91 -0.63 -6.76
N ALA A 38 -8.34 -0.05 -7.82
CA ALA A 38 -9.14 0.43 -8.95
C ALA A 38 -9.99 -0.75 -9.50
N PRO A 39 -11.24 -0.51 -9.93
CA PRO A 39 -12.00 -1.52 -10.64
C PRO A 39 -11.20 -1.96 -11.88
N ASP A 40 -11.15 -3.26 -12.13
CA ASP A 40 -10.58 -3.80 -13.35
C ASP A 40 -11.54 -3.47 -14.50
N ASP A 41 -11.24 -2.40 -15.25
CA ASP A 41 -11.78 -2.22 -16.59
C ASP A 41 -11.21 -3.34 -17.47
N GLU A 42 -11.95 -4.44 -17.53
CA GLU A 42 -11.75 -5.61 -18.37
C GLU A 42 -10.42 -6.36 -18.23
N LEU A 43 -10.60 -7.67 -18.35
CA LEU A 43 -9.59 -8.68 -18.55
C LEU A 43 -8.81 -8.37 -19.86
N GLU A 44 -7.84 -7.44 -19.83
CA GLU A 44 -6.85 -7.37 -20.92
C GLU A 44 -6.09 -8.70 -20.92
N SER A 45 -6.55 -9.58 -21.80
CA SER A 45 -5.95 -10.86 -22.11
C SER A 45 -4.45 -10.69 -22.36
N VAL A 46 -3.64 -11.00 -21.34
CA VAL A 46 -2.19 -11.15 -21.50
C VAL A 46 -1.96 -12.42 -22.30
N SER A 47 -2.07 -12.26 -23.62
CA SER A 47 -1.60 -13.22 -24.61
C SER A 47 -0.08 -13.27 -24.51
N GLY A 48 0.47 -14.26 -23.80
CA GLY A 48 1.92 -14.48 -23.79
C GLY A 48 2.51 -15.42 -22.74
N GLY A 49 1.74 -15.92 -21.76
CA GLY A 49 2.25 -16.82 -20.72
C GLY A 49 1.52 -18.15 -20.68
N ARG A 50 2.24 -19.27 -20.78
CA ARG A 50 1.73 -20.66 -20.77
C ARG A 50 0.57 -20.85 -19.78
N LYS A 51 -0.65 -21.08 -20.32
CA LYS A 51 -1.83 -21.54 -19.58
C LYS A 51 -1.53 -22.88 -18.89
N ARG A 52 -1.23 -22.85 -17.59
CA ARG A 52 -1.57 -23.99 -16.73
C ARG A 52 -3.08 -23.92 -16.53
N LYS A 53 -3.80 -24.98 -16.92
CA LYS A 53 -5.22 -25.16 -16.63
C LYS A 53 -5.38 -25.32 -15.11
N SER A 54 -5.58 -24.22 -14.39
CA SER A 54 -6.20 -24.27 -13.06
C SER A 54 -7.71 -24.20 -13.26
N SER A 55 -8.42 -25.01 -12.48
CA SER A 55 -9.88 -25.18 -12.52
C SER A 55 -10.63 -23.85 -12.44
N THR A 56 -11.69 -23.74 -13.23
CA THR A 56 -12.60 -22.59 -13.39
C THR A 56 -13.16 -22.01 -12.08
N ALA A 57 -13.14 -22.76 -10.97
CA ALA A 57 -13.59 -22.27 -9.66
C ALA A 57 -12.58 -21.35 -8.94
N GLU A 58 -11.30 -21.29 -9.35
CA GLU A 58 -10.30 -20.38 -8.77
C GLU A 58 -10.27 -18.99 -9.44
N GLN A 59 -10.94 -18.84 -10.59
CA GLN A 59 -10.89 -17.60 -11.40
C GLN A 59 -11.89 -16.52 -10.95
N ASP A 60 -12.91 -16.87 -10.17
CA ASP A 60 -13.99 -15.94 -9.80
C ASP A 60 -13.81 -15.27 -8.43
N ARG A 61 -12.71 -15.56 -7.71
CA ARG A 61 -12.39 -14.74 -6.52
C ARG A 61 -11.73 -13.45 -6.99
N PRO A 62 -12.30 -12.27 -6.69
CA PRO A 62 -11.64 -11.01 -6.99
C PRO A 62 -10.30 -10.99 -6.25
N ARG A 63 -9.22 -11.21 -6.99
CA ARG A 63 -7.87 -11.11 -6.44
C ARG A 63 -7.59 -9.63 -6.28
N LEU A 64 -7.31 -9.21 -5.04
CA LEU A 64 -6.77 -7.89 -4.75
C LEU A 64 -5.64 -7.57 -5.75
N ALA A 65 -5.82 -6.59 -6.62
CA ALA A 65 -4.87 -6.29 -7.70
C ALA A 65 -4.60 -4.79 -7.76
N PHE A 66 -3.70 -4.33 -6.90
CA PHE A 66 -3.24 -2.95 -6.98
C PHE A 66 -2.26 -2.76 -8.14
N ARG A 67 -2.55 -1.82 -9.03
CA ARG A 67 -1.77 -1.58 -10.26
C ARG A 67 -1.05 -0.24 -10.20
N LYS A 68 0.22 -0.24 -10.62
CA LYS A 68 1.03 0.98 -10.76
C LYS A 68 0.34 1.94 -11.75
N GLY A 69 0.28 3.22 -11.40
CA GLY A 69 -0.33 4.26 -12.21
C GLY A 69 -1.85 4.24 -12.27
N ARG A 70 -2.51 3.30 -11.57
CA ARG A 70 -3.97 3.27 -11.44
C ARG A 70 -4.35 3.76 -10.03
N PRO A 71 -5.25 4.74 -9.92
CA PRO A 71 -5.67 5.27 -8.62
C PRO A 71 -6.49 4.22 -7.86
N ALA A 72 -6.02 3.84 -6.68
CA ALA A 72 -6.80 3.12 -5.69
C ALA A 72 -7.61 4.12 -4.84
N SER A 73 -8.74 3.68 -4.29
CA SER A 73 -9.57 4.50 -3.41
C SER A 73 -9.23 4.20 -1.95
N LEU A 74 -8.97 5.24 -1.15
CA LEU A 74 -8.85 5.13 0.30
C LEU A 74 -10.13 5.67 0.93
N ARG A 75 -10.95 4.80 1.53
CA ARG A 75 -12.18 5.18 2.22
C ARG A 75 -11.94 5.20 3.72
N LEU A 76 -12.16 6.32 4.39
CA LEU A 76 -12.09 6.42 5.85
C LEU A 76 -13.38 5.92 6.50
N SER A 77 -13.32 5.67 7.81
CA SER A 77 -14.46 5.22 8.63
C SER A 77 -15.61 6.23 8.70
N ASP A 78 -15.32 7.53 8.54
CA ASP A 78 -16.32 8.60 8.45
C ASP A 78 -16.98 8.73 7.06
N GLY A 79 -16.60 7.87 6.11
CA GLY A 79 -17.09 7.88 4.74
C GLY A 79 -16.30 8.79 3.78
N THR A 80 -15.30 9.54 4.26
CA THR A 80 -14.44 10.35 3.40
C THR A 80 -13.67 9.45 2.43
N ILE A 81 -13.67 9.82 1.15
CA ILE A 81 -12.95 9.08 0.10
C ILE A 81 -11.80 9.94 -0.40
N GLY A 82 -10.61 9.36 -0.39
CA GLY A 82 -9.41 9.88 -1.02
C GLY A 82 -8.90 8.97 -2.12
N THR A 83 -7.83 9.40 -2.77
CA THR A 83 -7.16 8.65 -3.84
C THR A 83 -5.74 8.33 -3.43
N LEU A 84 -5.29 7.13 -3.79
CA LEU A 84 -3.90 6.69 -3.65
C LEU A 84 -3.38 6.29 -5.03
N ILE A 85 -2.30 6.93 -5.47
CA ILE A 85 -1.65 6.63 -6.75
C ILE A 85 -0.22 6.17 -6.47
N ASP A 86 0.03 4.89 -6.72
CA ASP A 86 1.40 4.38 -6.76
C ASP A 86 2.01 4.59 -8.15
N GLN A 87 3.06 5.42 -8.23
CA GLN A 87 3.85 5.69 -9.41
C GLN A 87 3.07 6.38 -10.54
N ARG A 88 3.68 7.39 -11.15
CA ARG A 88 3.11 7.93 -12.40
C ARG A 88 3.39 6.96 -13.56
N PRO A 89 2.43 6.75 -14.47
CA PRO A 89 2.66 5.99 -15.70
C PRO A 89 3.92 6.52 -16.41
N LYS A 90 4.77 5.61 -16.91
CA LYS A 90 6.00 5.92 -17.69
C LYS A 90 7.17 6.54 -16.89
N ALA A 91 7.10 6.61 -15.55
CA ALA A 91 8.22 7.06 -14.71
C ALA A 91 9.32 5.97 -14.57
N MET A 92 10.24 5.92 -15.54
CA MET A 92 11.26 4.85 -15.63
C MET A 92 12.38 4.96 -14.58
N ARG A 93 12.71 6.17 -14.12
CA ARG A 93 13.83 6.39 -13.17
C ARG A 93 13.36 6.31 -11.72
N ARG A 94 14.13 5.64 -10.85
CA ARG A 94 13.84 5.41 -9.43
C ARG A 94 13.45 6.68 -8.64
N LYS A 95 14.13 7.80 -8.92
CA LYS A 95 13.84 9.10 -8.29
C LYS A 95 12.45 9.67 -8.62
N ASN A 96 11.81 9.12 -9.66
CA ASN A 96 10.46 9.48 -10.09
C ASN A 96 9.41 8.48 -9.57
N LYS A 97 9.80 7.48 -8.77
CA LYS A 97 8.86 6.61 -8.05
C LYS A 97 8.37 7.35 -6.82
N LEU A 98 7.08 7.68 -6.85
CA LEU A 98 6.38 8.47 -5.84
C LEU A 98 5.04 7.79 -5.62
N CYS A 99 4.64 7.61 -4.37
CA CYS A 99 3.26 7.31 -4.03
C CYS A 99 2.61 8.59 -3.51
N GLU A 100 1.46 8.94 -4.07
CA GLU A 100 0.68 10.12 -3.72
C GLU A 100 -0.63 9.66 -3.07
N VAL A 101 -1.00 10.24 -1.92
CA VAL A 101 -2.31 10.03 -1.30
C VAL A 101 -2.95 11.39 -1.07
N ASP A 102 -4.09 11.63 -1.70
CA ASP A 102 -4.89 12.85 -1.52
C ASP A 102 -6.18 12.48 -0.78
N ILE A 103 -6.34 12.97 0.46
CA ILE A 103 -7.49 12.63 1.31
C ILE A 103 -7.78 13.72 2.34
N ALA A 104 -9.06 13.99 2.59
CA ALA A 104 -9.52 15.00 3.55
C ALA A 104 -8.83 16.37 3.41
N GLY A 105 -8.57 16.81 2.16
CA GLY A 105 -7.89 18.08 1.85
C GLY A 105 -6.38 18.09 2.11
N ARG A 106 -5.77 16.98 2.49
CA ARG A 106 -4.33 16.83 2.73
C ARG A 106 -3.68 16.00 1.64
N ARG A 107 -2.45 16.37 1.29
CA ARG A 107 -1.65 15.62 0.31
C ARG A 107 -0.46 14.97 0.98
N TYR A 108 -0.40 13.65 0.89
CA TYR A 108 0.70 12.85 1.38
C TYR A 108 1.57 12.34 0.24
N LEU A 109 2.88 12.37 0.44
CA LEU A 109 3.86 11.92 -0.53
C LEU A 109 4.83 10.92 0.10
N PHE A 110 5.01 9.78 -0.55
CA PHE A 110 6.04 8.81 -0.20
C PHE A 110 7.22 8.90 -1.16
N VAL A 111 8.24 9.64 -0.75
CA VAL A 111 9.38 10.01 -1.60
C VAL A 111 10.53 9.05 -1.36
N HIS A 112 10.88 8.25 -2.36
CA HIS A 112 11.99 7.31 -2.27
C HIS A 112 13.34 8.04 -2.35
N SER A 113 14.16 7.93 -1.30
CA SER A 113 15.53 8.46 -1.28
C SER A 113 16.56 7.41 -1.68
N SER A 114 16.25 6.12 -1.50
CA SER A 114 17.10 5.01 -1.97
C SER A 114 16.28 3.75 -2.21
N GLY A 115 16.95 2.64 -2.56
CA GLY A 115 16.28 1.35 -2.77
C GLY A 115 15.60 0.72 -1.56
N ARG A 116 15.86 1.25 -0.37
CA ARG A 116 15.32 0.77 0.89
C ARG A 116 14.83 1.89 1.78
N LYS A 117 14.92 3.14 1.33
CA LYS A 117 14.62 4.31 2.15
C LYS A 117 13.61 5.19 1.44
N ALA A 118 12.65 5.68 2.20
CA ALA A 118 11.69 6.66 1.74
C ALA A 118 11.35 7.62 2.87
N THR A 119 10.85 8.79 2.50
CA THR A 119 10.35 9.80 3.44
C THR A 119 8.88 10.03 3.14
N ALA A 120 8.04 9.85 4.15
CA ALA A 120 6.65 10.25 4.11
C ALA A 120 6.55 11.75 4.43
N ARG A 121 5.82 12.48 3.59
CA ARG A 121 5.54 13.91 3.75
C ARG A 121 4.04 14.15 3.75
N ARG A 122 3.61 15.20 4.43
CA ARG A 122 2.26 15.78 4.36
C ARG A 122 2.39 17.24 3.99
N ASP A 123 1.78 17.66 2.89
CA ASP A 123 1.78 19.05 2.41
C ASP A 123 3.19 19.66 2.35
N GLY A 124 4.17 18.83 1.95
CA GLY A 124 5.60 19.20 1.87
C GLY A 124 6.40 19.01 3.17
N ILE A 125 5.75 18.89 4.32
CA ILE A 125 6.40 18.69 5.64
C ILE A 125 6.73 17.23 5.85
N ALA A 126 7.94 16.91 6.31
CA ALA A 126 8.35 15.54 6.58
C ALA A 126 7.68 14.99 7.86
N LEU A 127 6.97 13.87 7.73
CA LEU A 127 6.31 13.19 8.85
C LEU A 127 7.17 12.05 9.41
N ALA A 128 7.74 11.22 8.52
CA ALA A 128 8.51 10.06 8.94
C ALA A 128 9.55 9.62 7.91
N HIS A 129 10.65 9.06 8.39
CA HIS A 129 11.58 8.28 7.58
C HIS A 129 11.27 6.79 7.71
N MET A 130 11.28 6.08 6.60
CA MET A 130 11.05 4.64 6.55
C MET A 130 12.23 3.91 5.92
N GLU A 131 12.65 2.82 6.55
CA GLU A 131 13.76 2.00 6.08
C GLU A 131 13.39 0.50 6.07
N ARG A 132 13.63 -0.15 4.94
CA ARG A 132 13.46 -1.60 4.79
C ARG A 132 14.74 -2.33 5.18
N GLY A 133 14.65 -3.19 6.20
CA GLY A 133 15.79 -3.89 6.82
C GLY A 133 16.66 -4.70 5.85
N ARG A 134 17.95 -4.88 6.17
CA ARG A 134 19.02 -5.34 5.25
C ARG A 134 18.98 -6.83 4.85
N TRP A 135 18.66 -7.71 5.79
CA TRP A 135 18.77 -9.17 5.65
C TRP A 135 17.60 -9.92 6.30
N SER A 136 17.39 -11.15 5.84
CA SER A 136 16.33 -12.13 6.16
C SER A 136 15.00 -11.94 5.43
N GLY A 137 14.33 -13.08 5.13
CA GLY A 137 13.10 -13.22 4.35
C GLY A 137 11.84 -12.58 4.95
N ARG A 138 11.98 -11.50 5.72
CA ARG A 138 10.90 -10.67 6.23
C ARG A 138 11.20 -9.23 5.85
N SER A 139 10.47 -8.69 4.88
CA SER A 139 10.46 -7.30 4.46
C SER A 139 9.93 -6.37 5.56
N ILE A 140 10.63 -6.30 6.69
CA ILE A 140 10.29 -5.41 7.80
C ILE A 140 10.69 -3.99 7.42
N VAL A 141 9.76 -3.06 7.63
CA VAL A 141 9.96 -1.63 7.45
C VAL A 141 9.96 -0.99 8.84
N THR A 142 11.07 -0.35 9.21
CA THR A 142 11.15 0.49 10.40
C THR A 142 10.71 1.91 10.06
N ARG A 143 10.11 2.60 11.02
CA ARG A 143 9.58 3.96 10.85
C ARG A 143 10.12 4.85 11.96
N ARG A 144 10.81 5.93 11.58
CA ARG A 144 11.20 7.00 12.51
C ARG A 144 10.32 8.22 12.27
N THR A 145 9.42 8.50 13.19
CA THR A 145 8.57 9.69 13.18
C THR A 145 9.41 10.95 13.44
N LEU A 146 9.10 12.03 12.72
CA LEU A 146 9.83 13.31 12.74
C LEU A 146 8.98 14.44 13.30
N THR A 147 7.65 14.34 13.13
CA THR A 147 6.67 15.36 13.53
C THR A 147 5.52 14.67 14.23
N ALA A 148 4.83 15.36 15.14
CA ALA A 148 3.60 14.84 15.75
C ALA A 148 2.58 14.44 14.68
N THR A 149 1.98 13.27 14.86
CA THR A 149 1.03 12.64 13.94
C THR A 149 -0.34 12.56 14.58
N ASP A 150 -1.38 12.86 13.80
CA ASP A 150 -2.77 12.58 14.17
C ASP A 150 -3.24 11.22 13.63
N THR A 151 -4.51 10.88 13.88
CA THR A 151 -5.11 9.60 13.44
C THR A 151 -5.03 9.42 11.93
N LEU A 152 -5.26 10.48 11.15
CA LEU A 152 -5.20 10.40 9.69
C LEU A 152 -3.75 10.20 9.21
N ASP A 153 -2.80 10.90 9.83
CA ASP A 153 -1.38 10.70 9.54
C ASP A 153 -0.96 9.25 9.83
N GLU A 154 -1.35 8.69 10.98
CA GLU A 154 -1.04 7.30 11.33
C GLU A 154 -1.68 6.28 10.38
N CYS A 155 -2.91 6.54 9.93
CA CYS A 155 -3.58 5.73 8.91
C CYS A 155 -2.75 5.69 7.60
N VAL A 156 -2.34 6.85 7.09
CA VAL A 156 -1.56 6.95 5.84
C VAL A 156 -0.13 6.42 6.03
N LEU A 157 0.52 6.67 7.17
CA LEU A 157 1.84 6.13 7.47
C LEU A 157 1.81 4.60 7.58
N THR A 158 0.72 4.02 8.09
CA THR A 158 0.52 2.57 8.14
C THR A 158 0.44 1.99 6.74
N LEU A 159 -0.29 2.64 5.81
CA LEU A 159 -0.30 2.26 4.39
C LEU A 159 1.10 2.28 3.78
N PHE A 160 1.87 3.35 4.02
CA PHE A 160 3.23 3.46 3.52
C PHE A 160 4.18 2.39 4.09
N GLN A 161 3.97 2.00 5.35
CA GLN A 161 4.80 1.01 6.02
C GLN A 161 4.44 -0.44 5.67
N LYS A 162 3.16 -0.72 5.40
CA LYS A 162 2.65 -2.09 5.24
C LYS A 162 2.30 -2.46 3.80
N VAL A 163 1.75 -1.52 3.03
CA VAL A 163 1.24 -1.79 1.67
C VAL A 163 2.25 -1.35 0.61
N VAL A 164 2.70 -0.11 0.68
CA VAL A 164 3.56 0.50 -0.34
C VAL A 164 5.03 0.10 -0.15
N THR A 165 5.59 0.40 1.02
CA THR A 165 6.95 0.04 1.46
C THR A 165 8.13 0.60 0.63
N PRO A 166 9.28 0.92 1.26
CA PRO A 166 10.49 1.32 0.51
C PRO A 166 11.08 0.17 -0.33
N GLY A 167 11.27 0.34 -1.65
CA GLY A 167 11.76 -0.74 -2.52
C GLY A 167 12.08 -0.36 -3.98
N ARG A 168 12.73 -1.28 -4.72
CA ARG A 168 13.05 -1.12 -6.16
C ARG A 168 11.81 -1.31 -7.03
N THR A 169 10.88 -2.16 -6.62
CA THR A 169 9.63 -2.44 -7.33
C THR A 169 8.63 -1.31 -7.18
N GLY A 170 8.64 -0.60 -6.05
CA GLY A 170 7.57 0.34 -5.73
C GLY A 170 6.26 -0.43 -5.57
N ALA A 171 5.83 -0.51 -4.32
CA ALA A 171 4.53 -0.01 -3.93
C ALA A 171 3.27 -0.86 -4.06
N PHE A 172 3.32 -2.07 -4.65
CA PHE A 172 2.32 -3.11 -4.32
C PHE A 172 2.85 -4.57 -4.41
N ASP A 173 3.93 -4.81 -5.17
CA ASP A 173 4.40 -6.15 -5.54
C ASP A 173 4.68 -7.11 -4.37
N GLN A 174 5.12 -6.61 -3.21
CA GLN A 174 5.48 -7.48 -2.09
C GLN A 174 4.25 -7.96 -1.32
N VAL A 175 3.24 -7.10 -1.14
CA VAL A 175 1.99 -7.48 -0.45
C VAL A 175 1.18 -8.43 -1.31
N LEU A 176 1.07 -8.18 -2.61
CA LEU A 176 0.36 -9.07 -3.53
C LEU A 176 1.00 -10.48 -3.58
N THR A 177 2.32 -10.57 -3.60
CA THR A 177 3.05 -11.87 -3.58
C THR A 177 2.88 -12.60 -2.24
N ASP A 178 2.83 -11.87 -1.12
CA ASP A 178 2.63 -12.47 0.20
C ASP A 178 1.16 -12.88 0.45
N LEU A 179 0.20 -12.18 -0.15
CA LEU A 179 -1.24 -12.49 -0.10
C LEU A 179 -1.63 -13.63 -1.04
N SER A 180 -0.94 -13.82 -2.15
CA SER A 180 -1.19 -14.91 -3.09
C SER A 180 -0.61 -16.27 -2.66
N ASN A 181 0.14 -16.31 -1.56
CA ASN A 181 0.77 -17.53 -1.01
C ASN A 181 0.10 -18.00 0.30
N ILE A 182 -1.11 -17.52 0.59
CA ILE A 182 -2.05 -18.03 1.60
C ILE A 182 -3.15 -18.78 0.87
#